data_AF-A0A399WQ44-F1
#
_entry.id   AF-A0A399WQ44-F1
#
_cell.length_a   1.000
_cell.length_b   1.000
_cell.length_c   1.000
_cell.angle_alpha   90.00
_cell.angle_beta   90.00
_cell.angle_gamma   90.00
#
_symmetry.space_group_name_H-M   'P 1'
#
loop_
_entity.id
_entity.type
_entity.pdbx_description
1 polymer ?
#
loop_
_entity_poly.entity_id
_entity_poly.type
_entity_poly.pdbx_seq_one_letter_code
_entity_poly.pdbx_strand_id
1 'polypeptide(L)' 'MPELKVPISADEIIEAVKTMKKSDREAFVEDLLAITSPEYIQSIKEARADYKAGRTKSHKEIFKG' A
#
# COMPACT_ATOMS: atom_id res chain seq x y z
N MET A 1 0.29 -13.68 16.02
CA MET A 1 -0.71 -12.64 15.68
C MET A 1 -2.04 -13.13 16.22
N PRO A 2 -2.85 -12.28 16.88
CA PRO A 2 -4.16 -12.72 17.34
C PRO A 2 -5.03 -13.11 16.14
N GLU A 3 -5.65 -14.29 16.17
CA GLU A 3 -6.63 -14.71 15.18
C GLU A 3 -7.92 -13.93 15.39
N LEU A 4 -8.18 -12.94 14.53
CA LEU A 4 -9.46 -12.27 14.46
C LEU A 4 -10.49 -13.24 13.88
N LYS A 5 -11.34 -13.80 14.74
CA LYS A 5 -12.55 -14.52 14.30
C LYS A 5 -13.58 -13.51 13.83
N VAL A 6 -13.41 -13.04 12.60
CA VAL A 6 -14.42 -12.22 11.93
C VAL A 6 -15.51 -13.17 11.41
N PRO A 7 -16.77 -13.05 11.84
CA PRO A 7 -17.86 -13.91 11.37
C PRO A 7 -18.33 -13.49 9.96
N ILE A 8 -17.40 -13.14 9.08
CA ILE A 8 -17.65 -12.68 7.72
C ILE A 8 -16.86 -13.60 6.80
N SER A 9 -17.55 -14.17 5.81
CA SER A 9 -16.94 -15.03 4.80
C SER A 9 -16.10 -14.22 3.80
N ALA A 10 -15.15 -14.88 3.15
CA ALA A 10 -14.40 -14.26 2.06
C ALA A 10 -15.34 -13.80 0.92
N ASP A 11 -16.40 -14.56 0.64
CA ASP A 11 -17.39 -14.23 -0.39
C ASP A 11 -18.14 -12.93 -0.08
N GLU A 12 -18.57 -12.73 1.18
CA GLU A 12 -19.21 -11.49 1.61
C GLU A 12 -18.28 -10.28 1.45
N ILE A 13 -16.99 -10.43 1.74
CA ILE A 13 -15.99 -9.37 1.53
C ILE A 13 -15.82 -9.09 0.04
N ILE A 14 -15.73 -10.12 -0.80
CA ILE A 14 -15.58 -9.98 -2.25
C ILE A 14 -16.77 -9.24 -2.84
N GLU A 15 -18.00 -9.58 -2.44
CA GLU A 15 -19.20 -8.88 -2.92
C GLU A 15 -19.23 -7.43 -2.45
N ALA A 16 -18.87 -7.16 -1.19
CA ALA A 16 -18.75 -5.78 -0.70
C ALA A 16 -17.78 -4.96 -1.55
N VAL A 17 -16.58 -5.50 -1.84
CA VAL A 17 -15.57 -4.85 -2.69
C VAL A 17 -16.07 -4.62 -4.11
N LYS A 18 -16.81 -5.58 -4.69
CA LYS A 18 -17.37 -5.42 -6.05
C LYS A 18 -18.38 -4.28 -6.15
N THR A 19 -19.15 -4.02 -5.10
CA THR A 19 -20.16 -2.95 -5.06
C THR A 19 -19.59 -1.55 -4.81
N MET A 20 -18.30 -1.44 -4.49
CA MET A 20 -17.64 -0.15 -4.32
C MET A 20 -17.59 0.65 -5.63
N LYS A 21 -17.48 1.98 -5.50
CA LYS A 21 -17.11 2.83 -6.63
C LYS A 21 -15.75 2.40 -7.16
N LYS A 22 -15.55 2.56 -8.47
CA LYS A 22 -14.32 2.13 -9.14
C LYS A 22 -13.05 2.66 -8.46
N SER A 23 -13.01 3.96 -8.14
CA SER A 23 -11.86 4.59 -7.47
C SER A 23 -11.55 3.96 -6.12
N ASP A 24 -12.59 3.71 -5.33
CA ASP A 24 -12.47 3.21 -3.96
C ASP A 24 -12.02 1.75 -3.98
N ARG A 25 -12.53 0.98 -4.95
CA ARG A 25 -12.12 -0.39 -5.21
C ARG A 25 -10.66 -0.49 -5.65
N GLU A 26 -10.23 0.38 -6.56
CA GLU A 26 -8.84 0.42 -7.04
C GLU A 26 -7.89 0.75 -5.89
N ALA A 27 -8.18 1.80 -5.11
CA ALA A 27 -7.39 2.16 -3.93
C ALA A 27 -7.32 1.01 -2.91
N PHE A 28 -8.45 0.36 -2.62
CA PHE A 28 -8.49 -0.78 -1.71
C PHE A 28 -7.61 -1.96 -2.18
N VAL A 29 -7.69 -2.31 -3.47
CA VAL A 29 -6.90 -3.41 -4.03
C VAL A 29 -5.41 -3.05 -4.07
N GLU A 30 -5.05 -1.80 -4.38
CA GLU A 30 -3.67 -1.32 -4.33
C GLU A 30 -3.09 -1.41 -2.92
N ASP A 31 -3.83 -0.96 -1.90
CA ASP A 31 -3.43 -1.05 -0.51
C ASP A 31 -3.29 -2.52 -0.05
N LEU A 32 -4.20 -3.39 -0.49
CA LEU A 32 -4.14 -4.82 -0.18
C LEU A 32 -2.92 -5.49 -0.82
N LEU A 33 -2.59 -5.15 -2.07
CA LEU A 33 -1.37 -5.64 -2.74
C LEU A 33 -0.11 -5.11 -2.03
N ALA A 34 -0.11 -3.84 -1.63
CA ALA A 34 0.99 -3.23 -0.92
C ALA A 34 1.25 -3.88 0.45
N ILE A 35 0.22 -4.15 1.24
CA ILE A 35 0.37 -4.74 2.58
C ILE A 35 0.76 -6.22 2.54
N THR A 36 0.40 -6.92 1.46
CA THR A 36 0.72 -8.34 1.28
C THR A 36 2.10 -8.58 0.67
N SER A 37 2.81 -7.54 0.20
CA SER A 37 4.19 -7.64 -0.30
C SER A 37 5.22 -7.23 0.77
N PRO A 38 6.00 -8.18 1.31
CA PRO A 38 7.10 -7.88 2.24
C PRO A 38 8.13 -6.92 1.65
N GLU A 39 8.43 -7.05 0.35
CA GLU A 39 9.39 -6.23 -0.38
C GLU A 39 8.91 -4.78 -0.49
N TYR A 40 7.61 -4.58 -0.75
CA TYR A 40 7.01 -3.25 -0.81
C TYR A 40 7.06 -2.57 0.58
N ILE A 41 6.71 -3.30 1.63
CA ILE A 41 6.81 -2.79 3.02
C ILE A 41 8.26 -2.46 3.39
N GLN A 42 9.23 -3.26 2.95
CA GLN A 42 10.64 -3.00 3.18
C GLN A 42 11.12 -1.74 2.44
N SER A 43 10.74 -1.58 1.17
CA SER A 43 10.98 -0.36 0.38
C SER A 43 10.44 0.90 1.08
N ILE A 44 9.23 0.86 1.63
CA ILE A 44 8.67 2.00 2.40
C ILE A 44 9.54 2.35 3.61
N LYS A 45 10.05 1.35 4.34
CA LYS A 45 10.92 1.58 5.50
C LYS A 45 12.24 2.25 5.09
N GLU A 46 12.84 1.77 4.01
CA GLU A 46 14.07 2.33 3.45
C GLU A 46 13.88 3.76 2.98
N ALA A 47 12.85 4.03 2.18
CA ALA A 47 12.53 5.38 1.71
C ALA A 47 12.29 6.35 2.88
N ARG A 48 11.61 5.92 3.95
CA ARG A 48 11.41 6.73 5.16
C ARG A 48 12.72 6.98 5.91
N ALA A 49 13.62 6.00 5.97
CA ALA A 49 14.94 6.16 6.59
C ALA A 49 15.82 7.12 5.78
N ASP A 50 15.80 7.02 4.45
CA ASP A 50 16.49 7.92 3.54
C ASP A 50 16.01 9.35 3.70
N TYR A 51 14.69 9.56 3.70
CA TYR A 51 14.09 10.87 3.92
C TYR A 51 14.53 11.48 5.26
N LYS A 52 14.45 10.71 6.35
CA LYS A 52 14.89 11.16 7.69
C LYS A 52 16.38 11.50 7.75
N ALA A 53 17.20 10.80 6.98
CA ALA A 53 18.64 11.06 6.89
C ALA A 53 19.00 12.18 5.90
N GLY A 54 18.01 12.85 5.30
CA GLY A 54 18.22 13.90 4.29
C GLY A 54 18.75 13.38 2.96
N ARG A 55 18.68 12.06 2.70
CA ARG A 55 19.05 11.43 1.43
C ARG A 55 17.93 11.62 0.40
N THR A 56 17.57 12.87 0.16
CA THR A 56 16.57 13.28 -0.83
C THR A 56 17.24 13.99 -1.99
N LYS A 57 16.63 13.91 -3.17
CA LYS A 57 17.06 14.66 -4.34
C LYS A 57 15.91 15.52 -4.84
N SER A 58 16.21 16.78 -5.16
CA SER A 58 15.28 17.68 -5.82
C SER A 58 15.09 17.29 -7.28
N HIS A 59 13.98 17.72 -7.87
CA HIS A 59 13.71 17.53 -9.30
C HIS A 59 14.87 18.05 -10.16
N LYS A 60 15.42 19.23 -9.83
CA LYS A 60 16.57 19.81 -10.54
C LYS A 60 17.85 18.97 -10.41
N GLU A 61 18.05 18.26 -9.30
CA GLU A 61 19.21 17.36 -9.16
C GLU A 61 19.07 16.09 -10.00
N ILE A 62 17.85 15.57 -10.16
CA ILE A 62 17.59 14.33 -10.91
C ILE A 62 17.52 14.60 -12.41
N PHE A 63 16.87 15.68 -12.84
CA PHE A 63 16.50 15.91 -14.24
C PHE A 63 17.31 17.03 -14.91
N LYS A 64 18.61 17.16 -14.58
CA LYS A 64 19.48 18.09 -15.33
C LYS A 64 19.60 17.60 -16.78
N GLY A 65 19.15 18.43 -17.72
CA GLY A 65 19.64 18.42 -19.11
C GLY A 65 21.07 18.92 -19.19
#